data_AF-A0A7C4ZL40-F1
#
_entry.id   AF-A0A7C4ZL40-F1
#
_cell.length_a   1.000
_cell.length_b   1.000
_cell.length_c   1.000
_cell.angle_alpha   90.00
_cell.angle_beta   90.00
_cell.angle_gamma   90.00
#
_symmetry.space_group_name_H-M   'P 1'
#
loop_
_entity.id
_entity.type
_entity.pdbx_description
1 polymer ?
#
loop_
_entity_poly.entity_id
_entity_poly.type
_entity_poly.pdbx_seq_one_letter_code
_entity_poly.pdbx_strand_id
1 'polypeptide(L)'
;MELNGKTKPSETIDFLEAQFPAIKCLSEDQRRQLVDMAERLLRRNLPEAFVLASVRSAFRLMLDLDAEEGDLGAGDAGRVKSRQVPRKEAKSAEREALLQHTRRLIREAKAAKQPYERKKLRRVLMSIDQAYLRRVLGKDAVELCMQINEFLRDCRDLR
;
A
#
# COMPACT_ATOMS: atom_id res chain seq x y z
N MET A 1 7.78 -14.49 21.90
CA MET A 1 6.57 -15.24 22.26
C MET A 1 6.03 -15.80 20.96
N GLU A 2 6.12 -17.11 20.76
CA GLU A 2 5.61 -17.78 19.55
C GLU A 2 4.13 -18.10 19.75
N LEU A 3 3.28 -17.65 18.83
CA LEU A 3 1.85 -17.98 18.87
C LEU A 3 1.62 -19.37 18.27
N ASN A 4 1.57 -20.38 19.13
CA ASN A 4 1.14 -21.73 18.74
C ASN A 4 -0.37 -21.73 18.45
N GLY A 5 -0.82 -22.48 17.44
CA GLY A 5 -2.17 -22.49 16.85
C GLY A 5 -3.37 -22.90 17.74
N LYS A 6 -3.33 -22.60 19.03
CA LYS A 6 -4.41 -22.72 20.03
C LYS A 6 -4.53 -21.47 20.90
N THR A 7 -4.16 -20.30 20.39
CA THR A 7 -4.22 -19.05 21.15
C THR A 7 -5.67 -18.65 21.40
N LYS A 8 -5.99 -18.37 22.67
CA LYS A 8 -7.33 -17.89 23.06
C LYS A 8 -7.58 -16.50 22.48
N PRO A 9 -8.85 -16.08 22.28
CA PRO A 9 -9.16 -14.75 21.74
C PRO A 9 -8.52 -13.61 22.54
N SER A 10 -8.43 -13.76 23.86
CA SER A 10 -7.76 -12.81 24.76
C SER A 10 -6.25 -12.70 24.50
N GLU A 11 -5.57 -13.82 24.25
CA GLU A 11 -4.12 -13.85 23.98
C GLU A 11 -3.79 -13.26 22.61
N THR A 12 -4.72 -13.40 21.66
CA THR A 12 -4.59 -12.82 20.31
C THR A 12 -4.76 -11.30 20.38
N ILE A 13 -5.66 -10.78 21.22
CA ILE A 13 -5.79 -9.34 21.47
C ILE A 13 -4.52 -8.78 22.12
N ASP A 14 -4.03 -9.41 23.19
CA ASP A 14 -2.82 -8.94 23.89
C ASP A 14 -1.59 -8.93 22.96
N PHE A 15 -1.46 -9.96 22.11
CA PHE A 15 -0.42 -10.01 21.09
C PHE A 15 -0.56 -8.89 20.05
N LEU A 16 -1.77 -8.64 19.57
CA LEU A 16 -2.05 -7.57 18.61
C LEU A 16 -1.82 -6.20 19.25
N GLU A 17 -2.19 -5.97 20.51
CA GLU A 17 -1.90 -4.74 21.23
C GLU A 17 -0.39 -4.52 21.43
N ALA A 18 0.37 -5.58 21.70
CA ALA A 18 1.82 -5.52 21.83
C ALA A 18 2.51 -5.16 20.49
N GLN A 19 2.02 -5.67 19.37
CA GLN A 19 2.57 -5.41 18.03
C GLN A 19 2.04 -4.12 17.40
N PHE A 20 0.81 -3.71 17.77
CA PHE A 20 0.11 -2.55 17.23
C PHE A 20 -0.54 -1.75 18.36
N PRO A 21 0.22 -0.92 19.10
CA PRO A 21 -0.30 -0.16 20.26
C PRO A 21 -1.48 0.75 19.90
N ALA A 22 -1.56 1.19 18.64
CA ALA A 22 -2.61 2.03 18.10
C ALA A 22 -3.95 1.29 17.83
N ILE A 23 -4.04 -0.02 18.07
CA ILE A 23 -5.31 -0.76 18.05
C ILE A 23 -6.32 -0.18 19.05
N LYS A 24 -5.84 0.47 20.11
CA LYS A 24 -6.68 1.16 21.10
C LYS A 24 -7.45 2.36 20.53
N CYS A 25 -7.08 2.83 19.34
CA CYS A 25 -7.76 3.93 18.66
C CYS A 25 -8.96 3.47 17.81
N LEU A 26 -9.15 2.15 17.62
CA LEU A 26 -10.27 1.60 16.85
C LEU A 26 -11.54 1.47 17.70
N SER A 27 -12.71 1.48 17.05
CA SER A 27 -13.96 1.09 17.69
C SER A 27 -13.94 -0.39 18.14
N GLU A 28 -14.80 -0.76 19.10
CA GLU A 28 -14.86 -2.15 19.57
C GLU A 28 -15.16 -3.15 18.44
N ASP A 29 -16.00 -2.76 17.48
CA ASP A 29 -16.35 -3.60 16.34
C ASP A 29 -15.17 -3.79 15.37
N GLN A 30 -14.40 -2.72 15.09
CA GLN A 30 -13.18 -2.81 14.28
C GLN A 30 -12.12 -3.68 14.95
N ARG A 31 -11.97 -3.57 16.29
CA ARG A 31 -11.07 -4.46 17.04
C ARG A 31 -11.48 -5.91 16.92
N ARG A 32 -12.77 -6.22 17.09
CA ARG A 32 -13.30 -7.58 16.92
C ARG A 32 -13.04 -8.11 15.51
N GLN A 33 -13.24 -7.30 14.47
CA GLN A 33 -12.96 -7.70 13.09
C GLN A 33 -11.48 -8.03 12.84
N LEU A 34 -10.55 -7.28 13.43
CA LEU A 34 -9.11 -7.57 13.32
C LEU A 34 -8.73 -8.85 14.04
N VAL A 35 -9.29 -9.09 15.23
CA VAL A 35 -9.08 -10.31 16.02
C VAL A 35 -9.61 -11.52 15.25
N ASP A 36 -10.84 -11.45 14.74
CA ASP A 36 -11.44 -12.53 13.94
C ASP A 36 -10.64 -12.83 12.67
N MET A 37 -10.04 -11.80 12.06
CA MET A 37 -9.18 -11.99 10.90
C MET A 37 -7.86 -12.67 11.30
N ALA A 38 -7.20 -12.20 12.36
CA ALA A 38 -5.97 -12.79 12.86
C ALA A 38 -6.18 -14.27 13.23
N GLU A 39 -7.25 -14.59 13.97
CA GLU A 39 -7.60 -15.96 14.33
C GLU A 39 -7.84 -16.84 13.11
N ARG A 40 -8.57 -16.35 12.09
CA ARG A 40 -8.81 -17.11 10.86
C ARG A 40 -7.51 -17.41 10.11
N LEU A 41 -6.56 -16.48 10.10
CA LEU A 41 -5.28 -16.68 9.44
C LEU A 41 -4.37 -17.63 10.24
N LEU A 42 -4.39 -17.56 11.57
CA LEU A 42 -3.68 -18.47 12.46
C LEU A 42 -4.23 -19.91 12.36
N ARG A 43 -5.55 -20.09 12.33
CA ARG A 43 -6.20 -21.41 12.14
C ARG A 43 -5.87 -22.06 10.80
N ARG A 44 -5.47 -21.26 9.80
CA ARG A 44 -5.02 -21.73 8.48
C ARG A 44 -3.53 -22.10 8.46
N ASN A 45 -2.85 -22.11 9.61
CA ASN A 45 -1.40 -22.38 9.74
C ASN A 45 -0.55 -21.49 8.83
N LEU A 46 -0.97 -20.23 8.63
CA LEU A 46 -0.17 -19.27 7.86
C LEU A 46 1.01 -18.76 8.69
N PRO A 47 2.16 -18.45 8.06
CA PRO A 47 3.32 -17.92 8.76
C PRO A 47 2.98 -16.66 9.56
N GLU A 48 3.49 -16.54 10.77
CA GLU A 48 3.22 -15.40 11.67
C GLU A 48 3.51 -14.04 11.01
N ALA A 49 4.60 -13.95 10.24
CA ALA A 49 4.95 -12.75 9.48
C ALA A 49 3.87 -12.37 8.45
N PHE A 50 3.22 -13.35 7.84
CA PHE A 50 2.12 -13.14 6.89
C PHE A 50 0.85 -12.68 7.61
N VAL A 51 0.54 -13.29 8.77
CA VAL A 51 -0.59 -12.87 9.62
C VAL A 51 -0.42 -11.42 10.05
N LEU A 52 0.76 -11.06 10.58
CA LEU A 52 1.08 -9.70 10.99
C LEU A 52 1.01 -8.69 9.84
N ALA A 53 1.54 -9.05 8.66
CA ALA A 53 1.45 -8.17 7.49
C ALA A 53 0.00 -7.92 7.05
N SER A 54 -0.82 -8.97 7.07
CA SER A 54 -2.24 -8.90 6.70
C SER A 54 -3.06 -8.08 7.71
N VAL A 55 -2.85 -8.32 9.01
CA VAL A 55 -3.49 -7.57 10.11
C VAL A 55 -3.08 -6.10 10.08
N ARG A 56 -1.80 -5.81 9.86
CA ARG A 56 -1.30 -4.44 9.71
C ARG A 56 -1.94 -3.72 8.51
N SER A 57 -2.15 -4.44 7.41
CA SER A 57 -2.79 -3.87 6.21
C SER A 57 -4.26 -3.55 6.47
N ALA A 58 -5.00 -4.47 7.10
CA ALA A 58 -6.40 -4.23 7.44
C ALA A 58 -6.57 -3.12 8.48
N PHE A 59 -5.68 -3.08 9.49
CA PHE A 59 -5.66 -2.02 10.49
C PHE A 59 -5.51 -0.63 9.86
N ARG A 60 -4.59 -0.48 8.90
CA ARG A 60 -4.40 0.79 8.18
C ARG A 60 -5.65 1.21 7.40
N LEU A 61 -6.31 0.26 6.74
CA LEU A 61 -7.55 0.53 6.01
C LEU A 61 -8.69 0.95 6.94
N MET A 62 -8.81 0.35 8.13
CA MET A 62 -9.83 0.76 9.11
C MET A 62 -9.58 2.19 9.62
N LEU A 63 -8.33 2.57 9.87
CA LEU A 63 -7.96 3.95 10.20
C LEU A 63 -8.17 4.94 9.04
N ASP A 64 -8.19 4.47 7.80
CA ASP A 64 -8.51 5.28 6.62
C ASP A 64 -10.01 5.50 6.45
N LEU A 65 -10.85 4.55 6.88
CA LEU A 65 -12.31 4.64 6.76
C LEU A 65 -12.96 5.55 7.84
N ASP A 66 -12.48 5.50 9.08
CA ASP A 66 -13.01 6.34 10.18
C ASP A 66 -12.77 7.84 9.96
N ALA A 67 -11.76 8.20 9.15
CA ALA A 67 -11.41 9.60 8.89
C ALA A 67 -12.25 10.25 7.78
N GLU A 68 -13.04 9.47 7.03
CA GLU A 68 -13.90 9.98 5.96
C GLU A 68 -15.34 10.27 6.47
N GLU A 69 -15.74 9.76 7.65
CA GLU A 69 -17.08 10.02 8.22
C GLU A 69 -17.17 11.30 9.09
N GLY A 70 -16.04 11.95 9.42
CA GLY A 70 -15.99 13.03 10.42
C GLY A 70 -15.91 14.48 9.93
N ASP A 71 -15.76 14.76 8.63
CA ASP A 71 -15.38 16.11 8.14
C ASP A 71 -16.55 16.93 7.57
N LEU A 72 -17.53 17.24 8.44
CA LEU A 72 -18.46 18.35 8.26
C LEU A 72 -18.58 19.14 9.58
N GLY A 73 -17.64 20.06 9.85
CA GLY A 73 -17.90 21.09 10.88
C GLY A 73 -16.67 21.78 11.48
N ALA A 74 -16.45 23.02 11.03
CA ALA A 74 -15.98 24.22 11.75
C ALA A 74 -15.01 24.12 12.95
N GLY A 75 -13.94 24.94 12.92
CA GLY A 75 -13.39 25.53 14.15
C GLY A 75 -11.89 25.82 14.16
N ASP A 76 -11.54 27.08 13.94
CA ASP A 76 -10.23 27.72 14.16
C ASP A 76 -9.84 27.76 15.65
N ALA A 77 -8.59 27.39 16.00
CA ALA A 77 -7.70 28.04 16.98
C ALA A 77 -6.52 27.12 17.36
N GLY A 78 -5.30 27.60 17.13
CA GLY A 78 -4.08 26.79 17.12
C GLY A 78 -3.47 26.33 18.45
N ARG A 79 -2.68 25.26 18.38
CA ARG A 79 -1.43 25.08 19.15
C ARG A 79 -0.62 23.87 18.64
N VAL A 80 0.70 24.07 18.60
CA VAL A 80 1.80 23.08 18.44
C VAL A 80 2.03 22.53 17.03
N LYS A 81 3.04 23.10 16.36
CA LYS A 81 3.64 22.61 15.11
C LYS A 81 4.37 21.28 15.31
N SER A 82 3.64 20.18 15.44
CA SER A 82 4.09 18.92 14.84
C SER A 82 3.64 18.95 13.39
N ARG A 83 4.58 18.87 12.45
CA ARG A 83 4.37 18.98 11.00
C ARG A 83 3.56 17.78 10.50
N GLN A 84 2.27 17.72 10.85
CA GLN A 84 1.29 16.87 10.22
C GLN A 84 1.04 17.46 8.82
N VAL A 85 1.73 16.89 7.85
CA VAL A 85 1.40 17.07 6.43
C VAL A 85 -0.08 16.69 6.30
N PRO A 86 -0.97 17.60 5.84
CA PRO A 86 -2.39 17.29 5.66
C PRO A 86 -2.49 16.00 4.84
N ARG A 87 -3.29 15.02 5.30
CA ARG A 87 -3.40 13.68 4.68
C ARG A 87 -3.71 13.72 3.16
N LYS A 88 -4.31 14.80 2.67
CA LYS A 88 -4.48 15.11 1.23
C LYS A 88 -3.16 15.37 0.50
N GLU A 89 -2.22 16.07 1.11
CA GLU A 89 -0.88 16.30 0.56
C GLU A 89 -0.07 15.00 0.51
N ALA A 90 -0.20 14.11 1.51
CA ALA A 90 0.48 12.81 1.52
C ALA A 90 -0.01 11.88 0.39
N LYS A 91 -1.33 11.76 0.19
CA LYS A 91 -1.90 11.02 -0.97
C LYS A 91 -1.50 11.67 -2.30
N SER A 92 -1.41 13.00 -2.35
CA SER A 92 -0.92 13.71 -3.55
C SER A 92 0.56 13.46 -3.81
N ALA A 93 1.38 13.41 -2.75
CA ALA A 93 2.81 13.15 -2.83
C ALA A 93 3.11 11.71 -3.23
N GLU A 94 2.31 10.74 -2.77
CA GLU A 94 2.39 9.35 -3.24
C GLU A 94 1.97 9.22 -4.71
N ARG A 95 0.88 9.89 -5.11
CA ARG A 95 0.43 9.95 -6.50
C ARG A 95 1.51 10.57 -7.40
N GLU A 96 2.09 11.68 -6.96
CA GLU A 96 3.13 12.39 -7.69
C GLU A 96 4.44 11.60 -7.74
N ALA A 97 4.84 10.95 -6.64
CA ALA A 97 6.00 10.07 -6.60
C ALA A 97 5.83 8.89 -7.56
N LEU A 98 4.66 8.25 -7.58
CA LEU A 98 4.34 7.17 -8.52
C LEU A 98 4.39 7.65 -9.97
N LEU A 99 3.80 8.82 -10.26
CA LEU A 99 3.82 9.44 -11.57
C LEU A 99 5.25 9.76 -12.03
N GLN A 100 6.04 10.42 -11.18
CA GLN A 100 7.42 10.80 -11.48
C GLN A 100 8.32 9.58 -11.66
N HIS A 101 8.17 8.58 -10.80
CA HIS A 101 8.92 7.32 -10.90
C HIS A 101 8.62 6.60 -12.22
N THR A 102 7.34 6.44 -12.56
CA THR A 102 6.93 5.77 -13.80
C THR A 102 7.41 6.53 -15.04
N ARG A 103 7.29 7.87 -15.05
CA ARG A 103 7.81 8.73 -16.13
C ARG A 103 9.33 8.63 -16.26
N ARG A 104 10.05 8.52 -15.15
CA ARG A 104 11.50 8.36 -15.15
C ARG A 104 11.88 7.02 -15.79
N LEU A 105 11.24 5.92 -15.38
CA LEU A 105 11.50 4.60 -15.95
C LEU A 105 11.23 4.55 -17.46
N ILE A 106 10.15 5.19 -17.92
CA ILE A 106 9.87 5.27 -19.36
C ILE A 106 10.93 6.08 -20.10
N ARG A 107 11.38 7.20 -19.53
CA ARG A 107 12.48 7.99 -20.12
C ARG A 107 13.78 7.19 -20.19
N GLU A 108 14.13 6.48 -19.13
CA GLU A 108 15.30 5.59 -19.09
C GLU A 108 15.17 4.47 -20.14
N ALA A 109 13.99 3.88 -20.28
CA ALA A 109 13.69 2.87 -21.30
C ALA A 109 13.86 3.43 -22.73
N LYS A 110 13.34 4.63 -23.01
CA LYS A 110 13.51 5.30 -24.31
C LYS A 110 14.97 5.70 -24.59
N ALA A 111 15.73 6.05 -23.55
CA ALA A 111 17.13 6.42 -23.68
C ALA A 111 18.09 5.22 -23.77
N ALA A 112 17.64 4.02 -23.42
CA ALA A 112 18.47 2.82 -23.41
C ALA A 112 18.90 2.43 -24.82
N LYS A 113 20.21 2.53 -25.08
CA LYS A 113 20.80 2.20 -26.39
C LYS A 113 21.32 0.76 -26.43
N GLN A 114 21.73 0.23 -25.28
CA GLN A 114 22.38 -1.08 -25.22
C GLN A 114 21.36 -2.22 -25.02
N PRO A 115 21.57 -3.38 -25.64
CA PRO A 115 20.65 -4.53 -25.49
C PRO A 115 20.46 -4.98 -24.05
N TYR A 116 21.51 -4.97 -23.22
CA TYR A 116 21.42 -5.37 -21.81
C TYR A 116 20.56 -4.40 -20.98
N GLU A 117 20.64 -3.10 -21.26
CA GLU A 117 19.85 -2.06 -20.60
C GLU A 117 18.38 -2.22 -20.97
N ARG A 118 18.10 -2.44 -22.26
CA ARG A 118 16.74 -2.69 -22.74
C ARG A 118 16.16 -3.96 -22.12
N LYS A 119 16.93 -5.06 -22.00
CA LYS A 119 16.50 -6.29 -21.31
C LYS A 119 16.23 -6.05 -19.82
N LYS A 120 17.08 -5.27 -19.13
CA LYS A 120 16.88 -4.90 -17.72
C LYS A 120 15.61 -4.07 -17.53
N LEU A 121 15.44 -3.00 -18.31
CA LEU A 121 14.31 -2.10 -18.22
C LEU A 121 13.00 -2.78 -18.63
N ARG A 122 13.04 -3.71 -19.59
CA ARG A 122 11.89 -4.58 -19.92
C ARG A 122 11.40 -5.35 -18.70
N ARG A 123 12.30 -5.99 -17.92
CA ARG A 123 11.91 -6.72 -16.71
C ARG A 123 11.29 -5.80 -15.66
N VAL A 124 11.88 -4.62 -15.47
CA VAL A 124 11.36 -3.62 -14.53
C VAL A 124 9.96 -3.17 -14.96
N LEU A 125 9.78 -2.77 -16.23
CA LEU A 125 8.48 -2.33 -16.75
C LEU A 125 7.42 -3.44 -16.75
N MET A 126 7.80 -4.70 -16.93
CA MET A 126 6.86 -5.83 -16.78
C MET A 126 6.40 -6.06 -15.34
N SER A 127 7.19 -5.65 -14.34
CA SER A 127 6.82 -5.76 -12.92
C SER A 127 5.87 -4.68 -12.45
N ILE A 128 5.64 -3.65 -13.27
CA ILE A 128 4.73 -2.55 -12.94
C ILE A 128 3.28 -3.04 -13.04
N ASP A 129 2.54 -2.92 -11.93
CA ASP A 129 1.10 -3.17 -11.89
C ASP A 129 0.33 -2.03 -12.57
N GLN A 130 -0.06 -2.27 -13.83
CA GLN A 130 -0.83 -1.33 -14.63
C GLN A 130 -2.26 -1.11 -14.09
N ALA A 131 -2.84 -2.07 -13.37
CA ALA A 131 -4.17 -1.91 -12.77
C ALA A 131 -4.10 -0.96 -11.57
N TYR A 132 -3.08 -1.13 -10.72
CA TYR A 132 -2.79 -0.20 -9.63
C TYR A 132 -2.51 1.22 -10.15
N LEU A 133 -1.69 1.35 -11.19
CA LEU A 133 -1.40 2.63 -11.85
C LEU A 133 -2.66 3.35 -12.31
N ARG A 134 -3.57 2.64 -13.00
CA ARG A 134 -4.86 3.20 -13.45
C ARG A 134 -5.74 3.62 -12.29
N ARG A 135 -5.77 2.83 -11.21
CA ARG A 135 -6.53 3.15 -10.00
C ARG A 135 -6.04 4.42 -9.31
N VAL A 136 -4.73 4.63 -9.22
CA VAL A 136 -4.13 5.73 -8.44
C VAL A 136 -3.96 7.00 -9.27
N LEU A 137 -3.54 6.90 -10.55
CA LEU A 137 -3.29 8.07 -11.39
C LEU A 137 -4.50 8.46 -12.26
N GLY A 138 -5.45 7.55 -12.50
CA GLY A 138 -6.60 7.81 -13.35
C GLY A 138 -6.21 8.02 -14.81
N LYS A 139 -6.57 9.18 -15.39
CA LYS A 139 -6.33 9.50 -16.81
C LYS A 139 -4.85 9.49 -17.18
N ASP A 140 -3.97 9.98 -16.29
CA ASP A 140 -2.52 10.04 -16.54
C ASP A 140 -1.89 8.65 -16.71
N ALA A 141 -2.46 7.62 -16.08
CA ALA A 141 -1.97 6.25 -16.21
C ALA A 141 -2.28 5.64 -17.57
N VAL A 142 -3.28 6.13 -18.31
CA VAL A 142 -3.61 5.58 -19.64
C VAL A 142 -2.44 5.79 -20.59
N GLU A 143 -1.93 7.02 -20.65
CA GLU A 143 -0.79 7.38 -21.49
C GLU A 143 0.47 6.61 -21.07
N LEU A 144 0.75 6.53 -19.76
CA LEU A 144 1.90 5.79 -19.24
C LEU A 144 1.82 4.30 -19.58
N CYS A 145 0.65 3.68 -19.43
CA CYS A 145 0.44 2.28 -19.80
C CYS A 145 0.65 2.06 -21.30
N MET A 146 0.21 3.00 -22.15
CA MET A 146 0.45 2.91 -23.59
C MET A 146 1.95 2.95 -23.90
N GLN A 147 2.70 3.89 -23.32
CA GLN A 147 4.15 4.00 -23.51
C GLN A 147 4.92 2.78 -22.99
N ILE A 148 4.49 2.19 -21.87
CA ILE A 148 5.04 0.93 -21.35
C ILE A 148 4.80 -0.19 -22.36
N ASN A 149 3.56 -0.34 -22.85
CA ASN A 149 3.21 -1.41 -23.77
C ASN A 149 3.91 -1.26 -25.14
N GLU A 150 4.10 -0.04 -25.62
CA GLU A 150 4.90 0.28 -26.80
C GLU A 150 6.34 -0.22 -26.64
N PHE A 151 7.02 0.20 -25.57
CA PHE A 151 8.40 -0.26 -25.30
C PHE A 151 8.49 -1.78 -25.15
N LEU A 152 7.53 -2.42 -24.46
CA LEU A 152 7.52 -3.87 -24.29
C LEU A 152 7.30 -4.62 -25.62
N ARG A 153 6.57 -4.02 -26.58
CA ARG A 153 6.43 -4.55 -27.94
C ARG A 153 7.75 -4.42 -28.70
N ASP A 154 8.39 -3.26 -28.67
CA ASP A 154 9.67 -3.01 -29.35
C ASP A 154 10.80 -3.90 -28.84
N CYS A 155 10.70 -4.36 -27.59
CA CYS A 155 11.66 -5.27 -26.99
C CYS A 155 11.33 -6.76 -27.20
N ARG A 156 10.26 -7.14 -27.93
CA ARG A 156 9.94 -8.56 -28.22
C ARG A 156 11.02 -9.27 -29.03
N ASP A 157 11.74 -8.51 -29.87
CA ASP A 157 12.74 -9.07 -30.79
C ASP A 157 14.14 -9.19 -30.16
N LEU A 158 14.31 -8.73 -28.92
CA LEU A 158 15.55 -8.89 -28.15
C LEU A 158 15.62 -10.30 -27.54
N ARG A 159 15.75 -11.34 -28.39
CA ARG A 159 16.08 -12.70 -27.94
C ARG A 159 17.47 -12.72 -27.27
#